data_AF-A0AAV9FBA3-F1
#
_entry.id   AF-A0AAV9FBA3-F1
#
_cell.length_a   1.000
_cell.length_b   1.000
_cell.length_c   1.000
_cell.angle_alpha   90.00
_cell.angle_beta   90.00
_cell.angle_gamma   90.00
#
_symmetry.space_group_name_H-M   'P 1'
#
loop_
_entity.id
_entity.type
_entity.pdbx_description
1 polymer ?
#
loop_
_entity_poly.entity_id
_entity_poly.type
_entity_poly.pdbx_seq_one_letter_code
_entity_poly.pdbx_strand_id
1 'polypeptide(L)' 'MTTRGCLESDFETIAEFLLRAAQIASIVQREHGKLQKDFLKGLQSNKDIVELRNRVENFAAQFAMPGFDAMMF' A
#
# COMPACT_ATOMS: atom_id res chain seq x y z
N MET A 1 2.98 5.64 -12.19
CA MET A 1 1.62 6.15 -11.95
C MET A 1 1.26 7.22 -12.96
N THR A 2 2.04 8.29 -13.13
CA THR A 2 1.79 9.33 -14.15
C THR A 2 1.69 8.78 -15.59
N THR A 3 2.60 7.88 -16.00
CA THR A 3 2.53 7.20 -17.33
C THR A 3 1.29 6.29 -17.49
N ARG A 4 0.67 5.88 -16.38
CA ARG A 4 -0.57 5.08 -16.36
C ARG A 4 -1.84 5.95 -16.31
N GLY A 5 -1.71 7.28 -16.40
CA GLY A 5 -2.83 8.21 -16.41
C GLY A 5 -3.24 8.76 -15.04
N CYS A 6 -2.46 8.56 -13.97
CA CYS A 6 -2.76 9.17 -12.66
C CYS A 6 -2.63 10.70 -12.71
N LEU A 7 -3.68 11.39 -12.27
CA LEU A 7 -3.78 12.85 -12.12
C LEU A 7 -3.50 13.28 -10.68
N GLU A 8 -3.55 14.59 -10.39
CA GLU A 8 -3.25 15.13 -9.06
C GLU A 8 -4.11 14.51 -7.95
N SER A 9 -5.40 14.30 -8.19
CA SER A 9 -6.32 13.67 -7.23
C SER A 9 -5.97 12.20 -6.93
N ASP A 10 -5.43 11.49 -7.91
CA ASP A 10 -4.93 10.12 -7.72
C ASP A 10 -3.69 10.11 -6.83
N PHE A 11 -2.84 11.13 -6.96
CA PHE A 11 -1.67 11.32 -6.10
C PHE A 11 -2.04 11.69 -4.66
N GLU A 12 -3.14 12.41 -4.43
CA GLU A 12 -3.68 12.61 -3.09
C GLU A 12 -4.08 11.28 -2.45
N THR A 13 -4.76 10.41 -3.20
CA THR A 13 -5.11 9.06 -2.74
C THR A 13 -3.86 8.21 -2.44
N ILE A 14 -2.82 8.32 -3.27
CA ILE A 14 -1.52 7.66 -3.01
C ILE A 14 -0.88 8.19 -1.73
N ALA A 15 -0.95 9.50 -1.47
CA ALA A 15 -0.43 10.09 -0.24
C ALA A 15 -1.18 9.55 1.00
N GLU A 16 -2.50 9.35 0.92
CA GLU A 16 -3.27 8.72 1.99
C GLU A 16 -2.83 7.26 2.25
N PHE A 17 -2.54 6.48 1.19
CA PHE A 17 -2.00 5.13 1.35
C PHE A 17 -0.64 5.13 2.04
N LEU A 18 0.25 6.07 1.68
CA LEU A 18 1.55 6.22 2.33
C LEU A 18 1.41 6.62 3.79
N LEU A 19 0.50 7.54 4.11
CA LEU A 19 0.21 7.93 5.48
C LEU A 19 -0.30 6.73 6.30
N ARG A 20 -1.23 5.94 5.74
CA ARG A 20 -1.74 4.75 6.42
C ARG A 20 -0.65 3.70 6.64
N ALA A 21 0.21 3.47 5.65
CA ALA A 21 1.35 2.57 5.78
C ALA A 21 2.30 3.02 6.91
N ALA A 22 2.62 4.32 6.99
CA ALA A 22 3.46 4.88 8.02
C ALA A 22 2.83 4.75 9.42
N GLN A 23 1.51 4.93 9.54
CA GLN A 23 0.78 4.71 10.80
C GLN A 23 0.87 3.25 11.25
N ILE A 24 0.60 2.29 10.36
CA ILE A 24 0.69 0.86 10.67
C ILE A 24 2.12 0.51 11.11
N ALA A 25 3.14 0.97 10.37
CA ALA A 25 4.53 0.77 10.73
C ALA A 25 4.86 1.37 12.11
N SER A 26 4.34 2.55 12.44
CA SER A 26 4.52 3.16 13.76
C SER A 26 3.88 2.35 14.87
N ILE A 27 2.68 1.80 14.65
CA ILE A 27 1.99 0.93 15.61
C ILE A 27 2.79 -0.35 15.84
N VAL A 28 3.16 -1.05 14.77
CA VAL A 28 3.95 -2.29 14.87
C VAL A 28 5.30 -2.04 15.55
N GLN A 29 5.96 -0.91 15.27
CA GLN A 29 7.22 -0.54 15.93
C GLN A 29 7.04 -0.23 17.43
N ARG A 30 5.88 0.30 17.83
CA ARG A 30 5.56 0.53 19.25
C ARG A 30 5.26 -0.79 19.98
N GLU A 31 4.56 -1.71 19.34
CA GLU A 31 4.14 -2.99 19.94
C GLU A 31 5.28 -4.02 20.00
N HIS A 32 6.09 -4.11 18.96
CA HIS A 32 7.15 -5.13 18.83
C HIS A 32 8.57 -4.60 19.06
N GLY A 33 8.73 -3.28 19.23
CA GLY A 33 10.00 -2.63 19.51
C GLY A 33 10.82 -2.27 18.26
N LYS A 34 12.00 -1.66 18.49
CA LYS A 34 12.87 -1.13 17.43
C LYS A 34 13.78 -2.16 16.77
N LEU A 35 13.85 -3.38 17.32
CA LEU A 35 14.66 -4.45 16.76
C LEU A 35 13.98 -4.99 15.49
N GLN A 36 14.70 -4.96 14.37
CA GLN A 36 14.19 -5.35 13.06
C GLN A 36 13.56 -6.76 13.06
N LYS A 37 14.12 -7.69 13.84
CA LYS A 37 13.61 -9.07 13.95
C LYS A 37 12.21 -9.15 14.56
N ASP A 38 11.94 -8.35 15.59
CA ASP A 38 10.66 -8.36 16.29
C ASP A 38 9.62 -7.52 15.54
N PHE A 39 10.06 -6.42 14.90
CA PHE A 39 9.24 -5.67 13.95
C PHE A 39 8.72 -6.56 12.80
N LEU A 40 9.60 -7.37 12.20
CA LEU A 40 9.22 -8.31 11.13
C LEU A 40 8.21 -9.38 11.59
N LYS A 41 8.28 -9.82 12.85
CA LYS A 41 7.26 -10.73 13.42
C LYS A 41 5.90 -10.05 13.54
N GLY A 42 5.86 -8.78 13.96
CA GLY A 42 4.61 -8.02 14.07
C GLY A 42 3.95 -7.69 12.73
N LEU A 43 4.72 -7.70 11.65
CA LEU A 43 4.19 -7.57 10.28
C LEU A 43 3.55 -8.87 9.78
N GLN A 44 4.01 -10.03 10.26
CA GLN A 44 3.43 -11.32 9.89
C GLN A 44 2.06 -11.45 10.58
N SER A 45 0.99 -11.42 9.78
CA SER A 45 -0.42 -11.55 10.20
C SER A 45 -1.15 -10.24 10.63
N ASN A 46 -0.60 -9.07 10.30
CA ASN A 46 -1.33 -7.82 10.55
C ASN A 46 -2.45 -7.61 9.51
N LYS A 47 -3.71 -7.60 9.98
CA LYS A 47 -4.91 -7.43 9.14
C LYS A 47 -4.93 -6.08 8.43
N ASP A 48 -4.44 -5.00 9.07
CA ASP A 48 -4.40 -3.67 8.45
C ASP A 48 -3.48 -3.64 7.22
N ILE A 49 -2.41 -4.43 7.21
CA ILE A 49 -1.49 -4.52 6.06
C ILE A 49 -2.18 -5.21 4.90
N VAL A 50 -2.92 -6.29 5.17
CA VAL A 50 -3.68 -7.02 4.14
C VAL A 50 -4.78 -6.13 3.56
N GLU A 51 -5.50 -5.40 4.42
CA GLU A 51 -6.53 -4.46 3.97
C GLU A 51 -5.93 -3.32 3.12
N LEU A 52 -4.84 -2.71 3.59
CA LEU A 52 -4.16 -1.65 2.85
C LEU A 52 -3.67 -2.16 1.50
N ARG A 53 -3.09 -3.37 1.46
CA ARG A 53 -2.68 -4.01 0.21
C ARG A 53 -3.84 -4.16 -0.76
N ASN A 54 -4.97 -4.71 -0.32
CA ASN A 54 -6.14 -4.91 -1.17
C ASN A 54 -6.66 -3.57 -1.73
N ARG A 55 -6.67 -2.51 -0.91
CA ARG A 55 -7.08 -1.17 -1.35
C ARG A 55 -6.12 -0.59 -2.38
N VAL A 56 -4.81 -0.76 -2.20
CA VAL A 56 -3.79 -0.31 -3.15
C VAL A 56 -3.87 -1.08 -4.46
N GLU A 57 -4.05 -2.41 -4.41
CA GLU A 57 -4.21 -3.25 -5.60
C GLU A 57 -5.47 -2.86 -6.38
N ASN A 58 -6.62 -2.69 -5.70
CA ASN A 58 -7.87 -2.25 -6.33
C ASN A 58 -7.76 -0.85 -6.95
N PHE A 59 -7.03 0.07 -6.30
CA PHE A 59 -6.76 1.39 -6.86
C PHE A 59 -5.87 1.28 -8.09
N ALA A 60 -4.76 0.54 -7.99
CA ALA A 60 -3.80 0.38 -9.08
C ALA A 60 -4.37 -0.38 -10.29
N ALA A 61 -5.38 -1.25 -10.09
CA ALA A 61 -6.06 -1.99 -11.15
C ALA A 61 -6.92 -1.09 -12.05
N GLN A 62 -7.38 0.06 -11.57
CA GLN A 62 -8.19 1.00 -12.35
C GLN A 62 -7.39 1.73 -13.44
N PHE A 63 -6.06 1.76 -13.32
CA PHE A 63 -5.20 2.41 -14.29
C PHE A 63 -4.73 1.42 -15.35
N ALA A 64 -4.76 1.81 -16.62
CA ALA A 64 -4.26 0.96 -17.69
C ALA A 64 -2.75 0.64 -17.49
N MET A 65 -2.33 -0.56 -17.87
CA MET A 65 -0.91 -0.91 -17.92
C MET A 65 -0.43 -0.75 -19.37
N PRO A 66 0.37 0.28 -19.70
CA PRO A 66 0.86 0.45 -21.06
C PRO A 66 1.81 -0.69 -21.43
N GLY A 67 1.64 -1.29 -22.61
CA GLY A 67 2.47 -2.40 -23.10
C GLY A 67 1.98 -3.80 -22.72
N PHE A 68 0.84 -3.92 -22.03
CA PHE A 68 0.17 -5.19 -21.75
C PHE A 68 -1.35 -5.01 -21.87
N ASP A 69 -2.05 -5.94 -22.54
CA ASP A 69 -3.52 -5.94 -22.55
C ASP A 69 -4.01 -6.45 -21.18
N ALA A 70 -4.06 -5.55 -20.21
CA ALA A 70 -4.43 -5.88 -18.84
C ALA A 70 -5.96 -5.90 -18.62
N MET A 71 -6.78 -5.91 -19.68
CA MET A 71 -8.24 -5.94 -19.57
C MET A 71 -8.80 -7.30 -19.15
N MET A 72 -7.96 -8.25 -18.72
CA MET A 72 -8.32 -9.64 -18.47
C MET A 72 -7.90 -10.16 -17.07
N PHE A 73 -8.20 -9.40 -16.02
CA PHE A 73 -8.26 -9.93 -14.65
C PHE A 73 -9.50 -9.40 -13.92
#